data_AF-A0A969JWM7-F1
#
_entry.id   AF-A0A969JWM7-F1
#
_cell.length_a   1.000
_cell.length_b   1.000
_cell.length_c   1.000
_cell.angle_alpha   90.00
_cell.angle_beta   90.00
_cell.angle_gamma   90.00
#
_symmetry.space_group_name_H-M   'P 1'
#
loop_
_entity.id
_entity.type
_entity.pdbx_description
1 polymer ?
#
loop_
_entity_poly.entity_id
_entity_poly.type
_entity_poly.pdbx_seq_one_letter_code
_entity_poly.pdbx_strand_id
1 'polypeptide(L)' 'MRVTVMRRSIIALLLAAGLSGCGSFELKPWVSPYERNNLADPIMSFSRDPVASSYMHHVFQAREGARGAEGGSGGGCGCN' A
#
# COMPACT_ATOMS: atom_id res chain seq x y z
N MET A 1 -15.78 37.32 26.92
CA MET A 1 -16.41 36.03 26.55
C MET A 1 -16.59 35.83 25.04
N ARG A 2 -17.13 36.79 24.26
CA ARG A 2 -17.31 36.60 22.80
C ARG A 2 -16.00 36.39 22.01
N VAL A 3 -14.94 37.14 22.35
CA VAL A 3 -13.62 37.06 21.67
C VAL A 3 -12.89 35.74 21.94
N THR A 4 -12.99 35.19 23.15
CA THR A 4 -12.38 33.91 23.54
C THR A 4 -13.08 32.70 22.90
N VAL A 5 -14.40 32.79 22.70
CA VAL A 5 -15.17 31.76 21.98
C VAL A 5 -14.80 31.78 20.49
N MET A 6 -14.74 32.96 19.88
CA MET A 6 -14.38 33.12 18.46
C MET A 6 -12.96 32.61 18.14
N ARG A 7 -11.99 32.85 19.05
CA ARG A 7 -10.62 32.35 18.91
C ARG A 7 -10.53 30.82 19.00
N ARG A 8 -11.33 30.20 19.86
CA ARG A 8 -11.43 28.73 19.96
C ARG A 8 -12.04 28.10 18.70
N SER A 9 -13.07 28.74 18.14
CA SER A 9 -13.71 28.29 16.90
C SER A 9 -12.75 28.33 15.70
N ILE A 10 -11.93 29.38 15.59
CA ILE A 10 -10.93 29.51 14.51
C ILE A 10 -9.85 28.42 14.62
N ILE A 11 -9.36 28.14 15.82
CA ILE A 11 -8.36 27.08 16.05
C ILE A 11 -8.93 25.70 15.69
N ALA A 12 -10.18 25.42 16.07
CA ALA A 12 -10.84 24.16 15.74
C ALA A 12 -11.03 23.99 14.22
N LEU A 13 -11.40 25.05 13.51
CA LEU A 13 -11.56 25.04 12.05
C LEU A 13 -10.22 24.79 11.33
N LEU A 14 -9.14 25.42 11.80
CA LEU A 14 -7.79 25.22 11.27
C LEU A 14 -7.27 23.80 11.51
N LEU A 15 -7.53 23.21 12.69
CA LEU A 15 -7.20 21.81 12.94
C LEU A 15 -7.97 20.89 11.99
N ALA A 16 -9.29 21.08 11.84
CA ALA A 16 -10.10 20.23 10.97
C ALA A 16 -9.64 20.28 9.49
N ALA A 17 -9.23 21.45 9.01
CA ALA A 17 -8.68 21.61 7.66
C ALA A 17 -7.29 20.96 7.48
N GLY A 18 -6.51 20.82 8.55
CA GLY A 18 -5.22 20.12 8.51
C GLY A 18 -5.33 18.60 8.36
N LEU A 19 -6.47 17.99 8.70
CA LEU A 19 -6.69 16.55 8.60
C LEU A 19 -7.14 16.07 7.21
N SER A 20 -7.49 16.96 6.27
CA SER A 20 -8.02 16.58 4.95
C SER A 20 -6.94 16.25 3.90
N GLY A 21 -5.67 16.07 4.31
CA GLY A 21 -4.53 15.92 3.39
C GLY A 21 -4.31 14.54 2.78
N CYS A 22 -4.90 13.46 3.31
CA CYS A 22 -4.52 12.09 2.90
C CYS A 22 -5.46 11.40 1.88
N GLY A 23 -6.64 11.93 1.58
CA GLY A 23 -7.64 11.21 0.78
C GLY A 23 -8.12 11.90 -0.50
N SER A 24 -7.84 13.20 -0.65
CA SER A 24 -8.50 14.04 -1.67
C SER A 24 -7.65 14.31 -2.91
N PHE A 25 -6.40 13.84 -2.95
CA PHE A 25 -5.66 13.80 -4.19
C PHE A 25 -6.25 12.66 -5.01
N GLU A 26 -6.75 12.98 -6.20
CA GLU A 26 -7.12 12.02 -7.22
C GLU A 26 -5.86 11.20 -7.56
N LEU A 27 -5.60 10.18 -6.75
CA LEU A 27 -4.45 9.30 -6.89
C LEU A 27 -4.81 8.34 -8.01
N LYS A 28 -4.78 8.86 -9.24
CA LYS A 28 -4.81 8.03 -10.43
C LYS A 28 -3.64 7.05 -10.24
N PRO A 29 -3.87 5.73 -10.19
CA PRO A 29 -2.77 4.80 -10.12
C PRO A 29 -1.84 5.12 -11.28
N TRP A 30 -0.60 5.50 -10.97
CA TRP A 30 0.35 6.03 -11.96
C TRP A 30 0.75 4.99 -13.01
N VAL A 31 0.43 3.72 -12.76
CA VAL A 31 0.51 2.61 -13.70
C VAL A 31 -0.90 2.14 -14.02
N SER A 32 -1.21 2.03 -15.30
CA SER A 32 -2.50 1.52 -15.74
C SER A 32 -2.65 0.04 -15.33
N PRO A 33 -3.83 -0.45 -14.93
CA PRO A 33 -3.99 -1.83 -14.48
C PRO A 33 -3.48 -2.90 -15.46
N TYR A 34 -3.61 -2.66 -16.77
CA TYR A 34 -3.14 -3.55 -17.83
C TYR A 34 -1.61 -3.54 -18.02
N GLU A 35 -0.92 -2.46 -17.62
CA GLU A 35 0.54 -2.37 -17.69
C GLU A 35 1.22 -3.19 -16.57
N ARG A 36 0.48 -3.57 -15.52
CA ARG A 36 1.00 -4.47 -14.48
C ARG A 36 1.39 -5.84 -15.04
N ASN A 37 0.80 -6.30 -16.15
CA ASN A 37 1.16 -7.58 -16.76
C ASN A 37 2.66 -7.67 -17.13
N ASN A 38 3.31 -6.53 -17.37
CA ASN A 38 4.74 -6.49 -17.69
C ASN A 38 5.60 -7.05 -16.54
N LEU A 39 5.14 -6.97 -15.28
CA LEU A 39 5.84 -7.55 -14.14
C LEU A 39 5.76 -9.09 -14.09
N ALA A 40 5.02 -9.72 -14.99
CA ALA A 40 4.92 -11.18 -15.09
C ALA A 40 6.02 -11.79 -15.97
N ASP A 41 6.84 -10.97 -16.61
CA ASP A 41 7.95 -11.45 -17.44
C ASP A 41 8.90 -12.30 -16.59
N PRO A 42 9.24 -13.54 -17.02
CA PRO A 42 10.20 -14.38 -16.31
C PRO A 42 11.54 -13.71 -16.02
N ILE A 43 11.97 -12.74 -16.84
CA ILE A 43 13.21 -11.97 -16.57
C ILE A 43 13.11 -11.09 -15.33
N MET A 44 11.90 -10.67 -14.95
CA MET A 44 11.64 -9.86 -13.76
C MET A 44 11.41 -10.72 -12.51
N SER A 45 11.53 -12.06 -12.61
CA SER A 45 11.40 -12.95 -11.46
C SER A 45 12.57 -12.80 -10.49
N PHE A 46 12.27 -12.56 -9.22
CA PHE A 46 13.28 -12.51 -8.15
C PHE A 46 13.88 -13.87 -7.81
N SER A 47 13.14 -14.96 -8.06
CA SER A 47 13.60 -16.32 -7.83
C SER A 47 13.80 -17.04 -9.16
N ARG A 48 14.90 -17.81 -9.25
CA ARG A 48 15.13 -18.72 -10.37
C ARG A 48 14.25 -19.97 -10.27
N ASP A 49 13.86 -20.35 -9.07
CA ASP A 49 13.03 -21.52 -8.79
C ASP A 49 11.79 -21.09 -7.99
N PRO A 50 10.63 -20.92 -8.65
CA PRO A 50 9.43 -20.43 -7.99
C PRO A 50 8.82 -21.45 -7.01
N VAL A 51 9.06 -22.75 -7.22
CA VAL A 51 8.51 -23.81 -6.38
C VAL A 51 9.24 -23.84 -5.04
N ALA A 52 10.58 -23.80 -5.08
CA ALA A 52 11.40 -23.76 -3.88
C ALA A 52 11.16 -22.46 -3.07
N SER A 53 11.04 -21.31 -3.74
CA SER A 53 10.79 -20.04 -3.04
C SER A 53 9.42 -20.02 -2.38
N SER A 54 8.36 -20.48 -3.06
CA SER A 54 7.01 -20.57 -2.49
C SER A 54 6.97 -21.43 -1.22
N TYR A 55 7.66 -22.58 -1.25
CA TYR A 55 7.78 -23.44 -0.06
C TYR A 55 8.47 -22.72 1.11
N MET A 56 9.60 -22.06 0.85
CA MET A 56 10.32 -21.33 1.89
C MET A 56 9.51 -20.16 2.45
N HIS A 57 8.76 -19.44 1.61
CA HIS A 57 7.84 -18.40 2.06
C HIS A 57 6.79 -18.93 3.04
N HIS A 58 6.15 -20.07 2.74
CA HIS A 58 5.21 -20.69 3.67
C HIS A 58 5.86 -21.05 5.01
N VAL A 59 7.11 -21.54 5.01
CA VAL A 59 7.88 -21.83 6.23
C VAL A 59 8.12 -20.56 7.05
N PHE A 60 8.55 -19.45 6.43
CA PHE A 60 8.76 -18.18 7.12
C PHE A 60 7.46 -17.62 7.69
N GLN A 61 6.37 -17.66 6.92
CA GLN A 61 5.07 -17.21 7.38
C GLN A 61 4.61 -17.95 8.64
N ALA A 62 4.85 -19.26 8.71
CA ALA A 62 4.52 -20.06 9.88
C ALA A 62 5.44 -19.77 11.08
N ARG A 63 6.73 -19.55 10.84
CA ARG A 63 7.73 -19.33 11.90
C ARG A 63 7.71 -17.93 12.49
N GLU A 64 7.50 -16.94 11.65
CA GLU A 64 7.60 -15.52 12.01
C GLU A 64 6.23 -14.92 12.37
N GLY A 65 5.13 -15.66 12.13
CA GLY A 65 3.78 -15.18 12.39
C GLY A 65 3.37 -13.99 11.50
N ALA A 66 4.12 -13.74 10.42
CA ALA A 66 3.89 -12.64 9.48
C ALA A 66 3.55 -13.20 8.09
N ARG A 67 2.37 -12.83 7.56
CA ARG A 67 1.93 -13.20 6.21
C ARG A 67 1.95 -11.98 5.28
N GLY A 68 2.27 -12.18 4.01
CA GLY A 68 2.25 -11.11 3.00
C GLY A 68 3.48 -10.21 2.97
N ALA A 69 4.53 -10.52 3.74
CA ALA A 69 5.78 -9.75 3.73
C ALA A 69 6.74 -10.14 2.59
N GLU A 70 6.32 -11.07 1.70
CA GLU A 70 7.18 -11.64 0.64
C GLU A 70 7.32 -10.78 -0.62
N GLY A 71 6.77 -9.57 -0.59
CA GLY A 71 6.82 -8.60 -1.67
C GLY A 71 5.54 -8.59 -2.50
N GLY A 72 5.53 -7.80 -3.57
CA GLY A 72 4.42 -7.81 -4.52
C GLY A 72 4.52 -9.02 -5.43
N SER A 73 3.43 -9.78 -5.59
CA SER A 73 3.29 -10.69 -6.73
C SER A 73 3.53 -9.89 -8.01
N GLY A 74 4.16 -10.48 -9.03
CA GLY A 74 4.42 -9.84 -10.31
C GLY A 74 3.15 -9.38 -11.07
N GLY A 75 3.20 -9.44 -12.39
CA GLY A 75 2.07 -9.04 -13.21
C GLY A 75 0.93 -10.05 -13.11
N GLY A 76 -0.12 -9.72 -12.37
CA GLY A 76 -1.26 -10.62 -12.17
C GLY A 76 -2.36 -9.97 -11.33
N CYS A 77 -3.41 -10.73 -11.02
CA CYS A 77 -4.54 -10.26 -10.21
C CYS A 77 -4.20 -9.94 -8.75
N GLY A 78 -2.94 -10.13 -8.32
CA GLY A 78 -2.51 -9.83 -6.95
C GLY A 78 -3.01 -10.82 -5.90
N CYS A 79 -3.63 -11.92 -6.31
CA CYS A 79 -4.09 -12.95 -5.39
C CYS A 79 -2.90 -13.81 -4.96
N ASN A 80 -2.54 -13.69 -3.68
CA ASN A 80 -1.73 -14.66 -2.93
C ASN A 80 -2.67 -15.68 -2.29
#